data_AF-A0A3N6IP84-F1
#
_entry.id   AF-A0A3N6IP84-F1
#
_cell.length_a   1.000
_cell.length_b   1.000
_cell.length_c   1.000
_cell.angle_alpha   90.00
_cell.angle_beta   90.00
_cell.angle_gamma   90.00
#
_symmetry.space_group_name_H-M   'P 1'
#
loop_
_entity.id
_entity.type
_entity.pdbx_description
1 polymer ?
#
loop_
_entity_poly.entity_id
_entity_poly.type
_entity_poly.pdbx_seq_one_letter_code
_entity_poly.pdbx_strand_id
1 'polypeptide(L)'
;MTGAPASAAGGSGATPVPRGGMLGAGAVNQAGLWNIANILTMVRLLLVPGFVMLLLHDGGYDPVWRSFAWAAFAVAMITDLFDGHLARAYNLVTDFGKIADPIADKAIMGAALIALSSLGDLPWWITGVILFRELGITLMRFWVIRHAVIPASRGGKVKTLAQGTAVGMYVLVLTGPLATLRFWVMLAAVALTVVTGLDYVRQAVVLRRKGLAAERAAAREGIAAAADAGDAGPIAGMGAGGAAGDAGPVVGTSASHAVGEGVVEPVAGARGAAEADR
;
A
#
# COMPACT_ATOMS: atom_id res chain seq x y z
N MET A 1 14.38 78.26 -13.89
CA MET A 1 13.04 78.86 -13.71
C MET A 1 12.12 78.10 -14.66
N THR A 2 11.47 77.04 -14.14
CA THR A 2 10.02 76.92 -13.86
C THR A 2 9.17 76.60 -15.09
N GLY A 3 8.49 75.46 -15.05
CA GLY A 3 7.37 75.15 -15.94
C GLY A 3 7.10 73.66 -16.11
N ALA A 4 6.30 73.07 -15.20
CA ALA A 4 5.40 71.96 -15.55
C ALA A 4 4.23 72.51 -16.42
N PRO A 5 3.23 71.74 -16.95
CA PRO A 5 2.88 70.34 -16.68
C PRO A 5 2.26 69.52 -17.88
N ALA A 6 1.83 68.28 -17.56
CA ALA A 6 0.58 67.59 -17.97
C ALA A 6 0.35 66.99 -19.40
N SER A 7 0.07 65.67 -19.36
CA SER A 7 -1.12 64.96 -19.90
C SER A 7 -1.19 64.46 -21.36
N ALA A 8 -1.77 63.24 -21.43
CA ALA A 8 -2.66 62.68 -22.46
C ALA A 8 -2.11 61.69 -23.52
N ALA A 9 -2.64 60.46 -23.39
CA ALA A 9 -3.32 59.66 -24.42
C ALA A 9 -2.52 58.98 -25.55
N GLY A 10 -2.82 57.68 -25.70
CA GLY A 10 -3.09 57.07 -27.01
C GLY A 10 -1.97 56.26 -27.62
N GLY A 11 -2.14 54.94 -27.68
CA GLY A 11 -1.24 54.06 -28.43
C GLY A 11 -1.70 52.61 -28.40
N SER A 12 -2.75 52.31 -29.15
CA SER A 12 -3.21 50.95 -29.45
C SER A 12 -2.28 50.28 -30.47
N GLY A 13 -2.09 48.97 -30.35
CA GLY A 13 -1.79 48.09 -31.48
C GLY A 13 -0.32 47.69 -31.67
N ALA A 14 0.11 46.62 -30.99
CA ALA A 14 1.14 45.72 -31.52
C ALA A 14 0.95 44.32 -30.92
N THR A 15 0.42 43.39 -31.70
CA THR A 15 0.53 41.94 -31.44
C THR A 15 1.99 41.49 -31.51
N PRO A 16 2.42 40.60 -30.61
CA PRO A 16 3.23 39.49 -31.12
C PRO A 16 2.95 38.11 -30.46
N VAL A 17 2.81 37.12 -31.36
CA VAL A 17 3.39 35.77 -31.31
C VAL A 17 2.71 34.70 -30.43
N PRO A 18 2.38 33.50 -30.97
CA PRO A 18 1.87 32.39 -30.17
C PRO A 18 2.96 31.90 -29.22
N ARG A 19 2.66 31.89 -27.92
CA ARG A 19 3.52 31.24 -26.93
C ARG A 19 3.63 29.76 -27.29
N GLY A 20 4.86 29.35 -27.58
CA GLY A 20 5.23 27.98 -27.88
C GLY A 20 4.61 27.03 -26.87
N GLY A 21 4.03 25.95 -27.40
CA GLY A 21 3.59 24.83 -26.61
C GLY A 21 4.71 24.43 -25.65
N MET A 22 4.37 24.39 -24.38
CA MET A 22 5.23 23.84 -23.34
C MET A 22 5.56 22.41 -23.76
N LEU A 23 6.78 22.25 -24.30
CA LEU A 23 7.40 20.96 -24.53
C LEU A 23 7.43 20.21 -23.21
N GLY A 24 6.63 19.16 -23.13
CA GLY A 24 6.81 17.98 -22.29
C GLY A 24 7.49 18.19 -20.95
N ALA A 25 6.80 18.78 -19.98
CA ALA A 25 7.09 18.58 -18.56
C ALA A 25 6.63 17.17 -18.13
N GLY A 26 7.20 16.13 -18.75
CA GLY A 26 6.72 14.76 -18.63
C GLY A 26 7.72 13.70 -19.06
N ALA A 27 9.02 13.97 -18.98
CA ALA A 27 10.03 12.91 -19.00
C ALA A 27 10.44 12.61 -17.56
N VAL A 28 9.49 12.11 -16.74
CA VAL A 28 9.89 11.25 -15.63
C VAL A 28 10.70 10.12 -16.27
N ASN A 29 12.00 10.03 -15.97
CA ASN A 29 12.82 8.89 -16.35
C ASN A 29 12.20 7.67 -15.67
N GLN A 30 11.23 7.04 -16.34
CA GLN A 30 10.73 5.73 -15.98
C GLN A 30 11.92 4.81 -16.18
N ALA A 31 12.60 4.46 -15.08
CA ALA A 31 13.64 3.45 -15.12
C ALA A 31 13.04 2.24 -15.85
N GLY A 32 13.63 1.85 -16.98
CA GLY A 32 13.12 0.73 -17.75
C GLY A 32 13.08 -0.54 -16.93
N LEU A 33 12.29 -1.53 -17.34
CA LEU A 33 12.27 -2.88 -16.77
C LEU A 33 13.69 -3.48 -16.68
N TRP A 34 14.59 -3.07 -17.56
CA TRP A 34 16.01 -3.39 -17.57
C TRP A 34 16.83 -2.45 -16.67
N ASN A 35 16.42 -2.31 -15.42
CA ASN A 35 17.23 -1.66 -14.41
C ASN A 35 18.00 -2.73 -13.59
N ILE A 36 19.14 -2.34 -13.03
CA ILE A 36 20.00 -3.27 -12.29
C ILE A 36 19.28 -3.89 -11.09
N ALA A 37 18.41 -3.13 -10.41
CA ALA A 37 17.64 -3.62 -9.27
C ALA A 37 16.70 -4.77 -9.66
N ASN A 38 15.98 -4.63 -10.76
CA ASN A 38 15.02 -5.61 -11.26
C ASN A 38 15.72 -6.87 -11.78
N ILE A 39 16.86 -6.73 -12.45
CA ILE A 39 17.68 -7.89 -12.84
C ILE A 39 18.12 -8.66 -11.59
N LEU A 40 18.53 -7.97 -10.52
CA LEU A 40 18.89 -8.61 -9.25
C LEU A 40 17.68 -9.33 -8.62
N THR A 41 16.49 -8.72 -8.62
CA THR A 41 15.24 -9.34 -8.15
C THR A 41 14.88 -10.59 -8.98
N MET A 42 14.99 -10.52 -10.30
CA MET A 42 14.72 -11.64 -11.21
C MET A 42 15.72 -12.79 -11.01
N VAL A 43 17.00 -12.47 -10.88
CA VAL A 43 18.05 -13.44 -10.57
C VAL A 43 17.76 -14.09 -9.22
N ARG A 44 17.39 -13.32 -8.18
CA ARG A 44 16.98 -13.88 -6.87
C ARG A 44 15.83 -14.86 -7.03
N LEU A 45 14.79 -14.49 -7.79
CA LEU A 45 13.64 -15.36 -8.01
C LEU A 45 14.02 -16.67 -8.71
N LEU A 46 15.00 -16.64 -9.62
CA LEU A 46 15.56 -17.82 -10.26
C LEU A 46 16.46 -18.64 -9.32
N LEU A 47 17.17 -17.99 -8.39
CA LEU A 47 17.96 -18.66 -7.36
C LEU A 47 17.09 -19.49 -6.41
N VAL A 48 15.83 -19.12 -6.18
CA VAL A 48 14.93 -19.86 -5.27
C VAL A 48 14.73 -21.33 -5.70
N PRO A 49 14.24 -21.64 -6.91
CA PRO A 49 14.11 -23.03 -7.33
C PRO A 49 15.47 -23.74 -7.43
N GLY A 50 16.53 -23.04 -7.86
CA GLY A 50 17.89 -23.60 -7.88
C GLY A 50 18.37 -24.01 -6.49
N PHE A 51 18.16 -23.16 -5.48
CA PHE A 51 18.46 -23.46 -4.09
C PHE A 51 17.67 -24.68 -3.58
N VAL A 52 16.37 -24.76 -3.87
CA VAL A 52 15.55 -25.92 -3.46
C VAL A 52 16.05 -27.21 -4.10
N MET A 53 16.38 -27.18 -5.40
CA MET A 53 16.95 -28.34 -6.10
C MET A 53 18.28 -28.78 -5.48
N LEU A 54 19.18 -27.83 -5.18
CA LEU A 54 20.47 -28.12 -4.54
C LEU A 54 20.28 -28.70 -3.13
N LEU A 55 19.35 -28.15 -2.34
CA LEU A 55 19.13 -28.58 -0.96
C LEU A 55 18.48 -29.96 -0.87
N LEU A 56 17.56 -30.29 -1.78
CA LEU A 56 16.85 -31.57 -1.80
C LEU A 56 17.57 -32.64 -2.63
N HIS A 57 18.68 -32.30 -3.29
CA HIS A 57 19.44 -33.23 -4.12
C HIS A 57 19.92 -34.44 -3.31
N ASP A 58 19.77 -35.63 -3.88
CA ASP A 58 20.20 -36.91 -3.29
C ASP A 58 19.76 -37.11 -1.82
N GLY A 59 18.49 -36.81 -1.54
CA GLY A 59 17.92 -36.93 -0.20
C GLY A 59 18.32 -35.80 0.76
N GLY A 60 19.12 -34.83 0.30
CA GLY A 60 19.37 -33.58 1.01
C GLY A 60 20.30 -33.69 2.21
N TYR A 61 21.17 -34.70 2.26
CA TYR A 61 22.18 -34.84 3.33
C TYR A 61 23.63 -34.92 2.84
N ASP A 62 23.85 -34.88 1.51
CA ASP A 62 25.20 -34.79 0.96
C ASP A 62 25.84 -33.42 1.34
N PRO A 63 27.01 -33.42 2.02
CA PRO A 63 27.69 -32.20 2.44
C PRO A 63 28.09 -31.26 1.30
N VAL A 64 28.42 -31.80 0.12
CA VAL A 64 28.84 -31.03 -1.06
C VAL A 64 27.64 -30.26 -1.60
N TRP A 65 26.51 -30.93 -1.82
CA TRP A 65 25.28 -30.31 -2.30
C TRP A 65 24.72 -29.29 -1.30
N ARG A 66 24.80 -29.57 0.01
CA ARG A 66 24.45 -28.59 1.05
C ARG A 66 25.35 -27.37 1.08
N SER A 67 26.63 -27.51 0.76
CA SER A 67 27.55 -26.38 0.66
C SER A 67 27.18 -25.48 -0.54
N PHE A 68 26.80 -26.07 -1.68
CA PHE A 68 26.28 -25.31 -2.82
C PHE A 68 24.93 -24.66 -2.53
N ALA A 69 24.00 -25.36 -1.87
CA ALA A 69 22.74 -24.79 -1.43
C ALA A 69 22.96 -23.61 -0.47
N TRP A 70 23.89 -23.75 0.48
CA TRP A 70 24.26 -22.66 1.38
C TRP A 70 24.84 -21.46 0.64
N ALA A 71 25.73 -21.69 -0.34
CA ALA A 71 26.29 -20.62 -1.15
C ALA A 71 25.21 -19.90 -1.95
N ALA A 72 24.28 -20.62 -2.59
CA ALA A 72 23.15 -20.04 -3.30
C ALA A 72 22.24 -19.22 -2.36
N PHE A 73 21.94 -19.74 -1.18
CA PHE A 73 21.17 -19.05 -0.15
C PHE A 73 21.88 -17.76 0.33
N ALA A 74 23.17 -17.86 0.63
CA ALA A 74 23.98 -16.72 1.09
C ALA A 74 24.05 -15.63 0.02
N VAL A 75 24.30 -15.99 -1.24
CA VAL A 75 24.29 -15.05 -2.36
C VAL A 75 22.92 -14.37 -2.47
N ALA A 76 21.83 -15.14 -2.48
CA ALA A 76 20.48 -14.57 -2.57
C ALA A 76 20.15 -13.58 -1.45
N MET A 77 20.54 -13.90 -0.20
CA MET A 77 20.37 -13.04 0.98
C MET A 77 21.25 -11.79 0.95
N ILE A 78 22.49 -11.91 0.45
CA ILE A 78 23.42 -10.79 0.35
C ILE A 78 22.95 -9.83 -0.76
N THR A 79 22.54 -10.35 -1.92
CA THR A 79 22.04 -9.56 -3.03
C THR A 79 20.80 -8.73 -2.62
N ASP A 80 19.94 -9.26 -1.75
CA ASP A 80 18.76 -8.59 -1.15
C ASP A 80 19.08 -7.37 -0.27
N LEU A 81 20.26 -7.42 0.37
CA LEU A 81 20.71 -6.28 1.16
C LEU A 81 21.23 -5.16 0.26
N PHE A 82 21.89 -5.53 -0.84
CA PHE A 82 22.54 -4.60 -1.75
C PHE A 82 21.56 -3.92 -2.71
N ASP A 83 20.63 -4.66 -3.32
CA ASP A 83 19.62 -4.08 -4.22
C ASP A 83 18.68 -3.10 -3.50
N GLY A 84 18.28 -3.42 -2.27
CA GLY A 84 17.46 -2.55 -1.44
C GLY A 84 18.16 -1.25 -1.06
N HIS A 85 19.50 -1.24 -1.06
CA HIS A 85 20.30 -0.03 -0.89
C HIS A 85 20.45 0.74 -2.21
N LEU A 86 20.72 0.02 -3.30
CA LEU A 86 20.95 0.58 -4.62
C LEU A 86 19.68 1.23 -5.19
N ALA A 87 18.52 0.57 -5.07
CA ALA A 87 17.25 1.11 -5.53
C ALA A 87 16.89 2.44 -4.84
N ARG A 88 17.20 2.57 -3.54
CA ARG A 88 16.98 3.82 -2.78
C ARG A 88 17.99 4.91 -3.14
N ALA A 89 19.24 4.54 -3.40
CA ALA A 89 20.29 5.49 -3.74
C ALA A 89 20.12 6.09 -5.15
N TYR A 90 19.60 5.30 -6.10
CA TYR A 90 19.49 5.70 -7.50
C TYR A 90 18.06 6.03 -7.95
N ASN A 91 17.07 6.01 -7.05
CA ASN A 91 15.65 6.29 -7.31
C ASN A 91 15.06 5.46 -8.47
N LEU A 92 15.56 4.24 -8.67
CA LEU A 92 15.21 3.32 -9.77
C LEU A 92 13.98 2.49 -9.42
N VAL A 93 12.88 3.14 -9.03
CA VAL A 93 11.66 2.46 -8.59
C VAL A 93 10.74 2.21 -9.78
N THR A 94 10.46 0.95 -10.10
CA THR A 94 9.51 0.54 -11.15
C THR A 94 8.26 -0.09 -10.54
N ASP A 95 7.14 -0.05 -11.25
CA ASP A 95 5.89 -0.67 -10.76
C ASP A 95 5.99 -2.20 -10.66
N PHE A 96 6.79 -2.82 -11.53
CA PHE A 96 7.13 -4.25 -11.40
C PHE A 96 7.93 -4.52 -10.13
N GLY A 97 9.01 -3.76 -9.86
CA GLY A 97 9.83 -3.94 -8.66
C GLY A 97 9.04 -3.77 -7.36
N LYS A 98 8.09 -2.82 -7.32
CA LYS A 98 7.21 -2.62 -6.15
C LYS A 98 6.41 -3.88 -5.78
N ILE A 99 6.05 -4.72 -6.75
CA ILE A 99 5.27 -5.95 -6.55
C ILE A 99 6.20 -7.16 -6.39
N ALA A 100 7.25 -7.24 -7.20
CA ALA A 100 8.19 -8.36 -7.22
C ALA A 100 9.08 -8.41 -5.98
N ASP A 101 9.57 -7.27 -5.48
CA ASP A 101 10.50 -7.22 -4.35
C ASP A 101 9.91 -7.88 -3.09
N PRO A 102 8.69 -7.55 -2.62
CA PRO A 102 8.16 -8.18 -1.40
C PRO A 102 7.91 -9.70 -1.52
N ILE A 103 7.74 -10.20 -2.75
CA ILE A 103 7.59 -11.62 -3.03
C ILE A 103 8.97 -12.28 -3.01
N ALA A 104 9.94 -11.73 -3.74
CA ALA A 104 11.29 -12.25 -3.84
C ALA A 104 12.03 -12.21 -2.48
N ASP A 105 11.87 -11.14 -1.70
CA ASP A 105 12.37 -10.97 -0.32
C ASP A 105 11.99 -12.16 0.59
N LYS A 106 10.82 -12.76 0.34
CA LYS A 106 10.25 -13.82 1.18
C LYS A 106 10.33 -15.20 0.56
N ALA A 107 10.51 -15.28 -0.75
CA ALA A 107 10.57 -16.54 -1.46
C ALA A 107 11.76 -17.39 -1.02
N ILE A 108 12.98 -16.84 -0.94
CA ILE A 108 14.17 -17.62 -0.57
C ILE A 108 14.11 -18.13 0.87
N MET A 109 13.71 -17.26 1.80
CA MET A 109 13.58 -17.60 3.21
C MET A 109 12.47 -18.63 3.45
N GLY A 110 11.31 -18.42 2.80
CA GLY A 110 10.18 -19.34 2.90
C GLY A 110 10.49 -20.69 2.30
N ALA A 111 11.12 -20.72 1.11
CA ALA A 111 11.55 -21.95 0.47
C ALA A 111 12.54 -22.74 1.34
N ALA A 112 13.51 -22.05 1.95
CA ALA A 112 14.46 -22.69 2.86
C ALA A 112 13.77 -23.33 4.08
N LEU A 113 12.87 -22.62 4.74
CA LEU A 113 12.14 -23.16 5.90
C LEU A 113 11.28 -24.38 5.52
N ILE A 114 10.57 -24.31 4.40
CA ILE A 114 9.73 -25.42 3.91
C ILE A 114 10.60 -26.62 3.55
N ALA A 115 11.67 -26.42 2.77
CA ALA A 115 12.57 -27.49 2.35
C ALA A 115 13.24 -28.16 3.57
N LEU A 116 13.75 -27.38 4.52
CA LEU A 116 14.34 -27.92 5.76
C LEU A 116 13.33 -28.68 6.63
N SER A 117 12.06 -28.25 6.65
CA SER A 117 11.01 -28.98 7.37
C SER A 117 10.62 -30.28 6.65
N SER A 118 10.64 -30.27 5.32
CA SER A 118 10.40 -31.47 4.51
C SER A 118 11.50 -32.52 4.65
N LEU A 119 12.75 -32.08 4.86
CA LEU A 119 13.88 -32.92 5.24
C LEU A 119 13.85 -33.36 6.72
N GLY A 120 12.87 -32.90 7.52
CA GLY A 120 12.78 -33.24 8.94
C GLY A 120 13.81 -32.55 9.86
N ASP A 121 14.64 -31.65 9.33
CA ASP A 121 15.61 -30.89 10.14
C ASP A 121 14.93 -29.86 11.04
N LEU A 122 13.78 -29.34 10.61
CA LEU A 122 13.03 -28.29 11.28
C LEU A 122 11.60 -28.76 11.60
N PRO A 123 11.15 -28.63 12.86
CA PRO A 123 9.77 -28.86 13.22
C PRO A 123 8.81 -27.92 12.46
N TRP A 124 7.74 -28.47 11.88
CA TRP A 124 6.77 -27.70 11.10
C TRP A 124 6.13 -26.52 11.84
N TRP A 125 6.04 -26.57 13.17
CA TRP A 125 5.51 -25.46 13.96
C TRP A 125 6.42 -24.21 13.89
N ILE A 126 7.75 -24.38 13.81
CA ILE A 126 8.70 -23.26 13.67
C ILE A 126 8.46 -22.58 12.32
N THR A 127 8.43 -23.38 11.26
CA THR A 127 8.17 -22.92 9.90
C THR A 127 6.81 -22.23 9.79
N GLY A 128 5.76 -22.83 10.36
CA GLY A 128 4.43 -22.25 10.39
C GLY A 128 4.40 -20.87 11.07
N VAL A 129 5.00 -20.75 12.26
CA VAL A 129 5.06 -19.47 13.00
C VAL A 129 5.81 -18.39 12.20
N ILE A 130 6.97 -18.73 11.64
CA ILE A 130 7.78 -17.77 10.89
C ILE A 130 7.03 -17.35 9.61
N LEU A 131 6.56 -18.30 8.80
CA LEU A 131 5.85 -18.01 7.55
C LEU A 131 4.59 -17.19 7.80
N PHE A 132 3.77 -17.56 8.79
CA PHE A 132 2.56 -16.82 9.14
C PHE A 132 2.89 -15.36 9.47
N ARG A 133 3.91 -15.12 10.29
CA ARG A 133 4.35 -13.78 10.65
C ARG A 133 4.87 -13.02 9.43
N GLU A 134 5.66 -13.65 8.58
CA GLU A 134 6.25 -13.01 7.41
C GLU A 134 5.20 -12.61 6.38
N LEU A 135 4.30 -13.53 6.02
CA LEU A 135 3.19 -13.25 5.11
C LEU A 135 2.20 -12.24 5.71
N GLY A 136 1.89 -12.37 7.00
CA GLY A 136 0.96 -11.48 7.70
C GLY A 136 1.44 -10.03 7.73
N ILE A 137 2.72 -9.78 8.04
CA ILE A 137 3.29 -8.43 8.04
C ILE A 137 3.41 -7.86 6.63
N THR A 138 3.76 -8.69 5.65
CA THR A 138 3.82 -8.27 4.24
C THR A 138 2.43 -7.85 3.76
N LEU A 139 1.40 -8.66 3.99
CA LEU A 139 0.01 -8.33 3.61
C LEU A 139 -0.50 -7.07 4.34
N MET A 140 -0.24 -6.98 5.64
CA MET A 140 -0.60 -5.79 6.42
C MET A 140 0.08 -4.54 5.88
N ARG A 141 1.38 -4.61 5.51
CA ARG A 141 2.09 -3.49 4.89
C ARG A 141 1.42 -3.06 3.58
N PHE A 142 1.07 -3.99 2.70
CA PHE A 142 0.34 -3.68 1.46
C PHE A 142 -1.01 -3.00 1.73
N TRP A 143 -1.73 -3.43 2.77
CA TRP A 143 -3.01 -2.82 3.14
C TRP A 143 -2.85 -1.41 3.74
N VAL A 144 -1.87 -1.22 4.62
CA VAL A 144 -1.67 0.06 5.32
C VAL A 144 -1.03 1.13 4.43
N ILE A 145 -0.19 0.79 3.45
CA ILE A 145 0.39 1.78 2.51
C ILE A 145 -0.69 2.62 1.81
N ARG A 146 -1.92 2.09 1.65
CA ARG A 146 -3.05 2.84 1.09
C ARG A 146 -3.64 3.91 2.03
N HIS A 147 -3.32 3.92 3.32
CA HIS A 147 -3.97 4.77 4.33
C HIS A 147 -3.01 5.47 5.31
N ALA A 148 -1.79 4.96 5.55
CA ALA A 148 -0.80 5.58 6.43
C ALA A 148 0.62 5.05 6.19
N VAL A 149 1.63 5.90 6.42
CA VAL A 149 3.04 5.48 6.39
C VAL A 149 3.43 4.94 7.76
N ILE A 150 3.59 3.62 7.89
CA ILE A 150 4.14 3.02 9.12
C ILE A 150 5.67 3.21 9.11
N PRO A 151 6.25 3.90 10.12
CA PRO A 151 7.70 4.04 10.23
C PRO A 151 8.36 2.67 10.41
N ALA A 152 9.48 2.45 9.73
CA ALA A 152 10.22 1.19 9.77
C ALA A 152 10.80 0.94 11.17
N SER A 153 10.45 -0.19 11.80
CA SER A 153 11.00 -0.56 13.10
C SER A 153 12.44 -1.07 12.97
N ARG A 154 13.32 -0.67 13.90
CA ARG A 154 14.70 -1.20 13.98
C ARG A 154 14.75 -2.71 14.20
N GLY A 155 13.69 -3.29 14.76
CA GLY A 155 13.56 -4.73 15.00
C GLY A 155 13.58 -5.58 13.73
N GLY A 156 13.24 -5.02 12.57
CA GLY A 156 13.29 -5.73 11.29
C GLY A 156 14.69 -6.21 10.91
N LYS A 157 15.72 -5.38 11.12
CA LYS A 157 17.10 -5.71 10.73
C LYS A 157 17.70 -6.83 11.57
N VAL A 158 17.54 -6.74 12.90
CA VAL A 158 18.04 -7.77 13.82
C VAL A 158 17.35 -9.10 13.56
N LYS A 159 16.03 -9.07 13.30
CA LYS A 159 15.28 -10.27 12.94
C LYS A 159 15.83 -10.92 11.66
N THR A 160 16.00 -10.15 10.58
CA THR A 160 16.49 -10.69 9.30
C THR A 160 17.87 -11.31 9.44
N LEU A 161 18.77 -10.66 10.18
CA LEU A 161 20.10 -11.22 10.45
C LEU A 161 20.01 -12.51 11.28
N ALA A 162 19.30 -12.50 12.41
CA ALA A 162 19.17 -13.67 13.26
C ALA A 162 18.53 -14.87 12.52
N GLN A 163 17.47 -14.61 11.75
CA GLN A 163 16.77 -15.65 11.00
C GLN A 163 17.60 -16.16 9.81
N GLY A 164 18.27 -15.27 9.08
CA GLY A 164 19.17 -15.65 7.98
C GLY A 164 20.35 -16.47 8.48
N THR A 165 20.96 -16.10 9.61
CA THR A 165 22.02 -16.90 10.24
C THR A 165 21.48 -18.24 10.70
N ALA A 166 20.32 -18.29 11.37
CA ALA A 166 19.70 -19.53 11.82
C ALA A 166 19.48 -20.48 10.64
N VAL A 167 18.79 -20.03 9.59
CA VAL A 167 18.49 -20.85 8.42
C VAL A 167 19.76 -21.26 7.70
N GLY A 168 20.73 -20.37 7.52
CA GLY A 168 22.02 -20.70 6.91
C GLY A 168 22.77 -21.80 7.69
N MET A 169 22.73 -21.77 9.03
CA MET A 169 23.30 -22.86 9.84
C MET A 169 22.56 -24.19 9.65
N TYR A 170 21.25 -24.17 9.43
CA TYR A 170 20.48 -25.39 9.16
C TYR A 170 20.69 -25.95 7.75
N VAL A 171 20.99 -25.10 6.77
CA VAL A 171 21.32 -25.55 5.40
C VAL A 171 22.62 -26.33 5.39
N LEU A 172 23.64 -25.91 6.15
CA LEU A 172 24.91 -26.64 6.26
C LEU A 172 24.78 -27.92 7.10
N VAL A 173 25.57 -28.94 6.75
CA VAL A 173 25.78 -30.12 7.61
C VAL A 173 26.74 -29.73 8.73
N LEU A 174 26.20 -29.13 9.81
CA LEU A 174 26.98 -28.80 11.00
C LEU A 174 27.04 -30.00 11.94
N THR A 175 28.24 -30.31 12.44
CA THR A 175 28.48 -31.32 13.49
C THR A 175 29.01 -30.68 14.77
N GLY A 176 28.88 -31.37 15.90
CA GLY A 176 29.45 -30.93 17.18
C GLY A 176 28.77 -29.68 17.79
N PRO A 177 29.51 -28.79 18.47
CA PRO A 177 28.94 -27.63 19.17
C PRO A 177 28.12 -26.69 18.27
N LEU A 178 28.50 -26.57 17.00
CA LEU A 178 27.77 -25.75 16.01
C LEU A 178 26.37 -26.31 15.73
N ALA A 179 26.19 -27.63 15.78
CA ALA A 179 24.89 -28.28 15.63
C ALA A 179 23.96 -28.03 16.83
N THR A 180 24.51 -27.74 18.00
CA THR A 180 23.73 -27.31 19.18
C THR A 180 23.43 -25.82 19.09
N LEU A 181 24.42 -25.02 18.69
CA LEU A 181 24.28 -23.59 18.54
C LEU A 181 23.18 -23.21 17.53
N ARG A 182 23.08 -23.91 16.39
CA ARG A 182 22.03 -23.62 15.37
C ARG A 182 20.63 -23.64 15.98
N PHE A 183 20.35 -24.58 16.90
CA PHE A 183 19.05 -24.70 17.55
C PHE A 183 18.74 -23.47 18.41
N TRP A 184 19.70 -23.02 19.22
CA TRP A 184 19.55 -21.83 20.04
C TRP A 184 19.39 -20.57 19.21
N VAL A 185 20.15 -20.44 18.12
CA VAL A 185 20.03 -19.32 17.18
C VAL A 185 18.65 -19.33 16.50
N MET A 186 18.13 -20.49 16.10
CA MET A 186 16.78 -20.64 15.57
C MET A 186 15.72 -20.27 16.60
N LEU A 187 15.85 -20.73 17.85
CA LEU A 187 14.92 -20.38 18.91
C LEU A 187 14.91 -18.87 19.19
N ALA A 188 16.07 -18.23 19.20
CA ALA A 188 16.19 -16.78 19.30
C ALA A 188 15.52 -16.06 18.12
N ALA A 189 15.71 -16.58 16.89
CA ALA A 189 15.05 -16.04 15.70
C ALA A 189 13.52 -16.16 15.77
N VAL A 190 12.99 -17.28 16.29
CA VAL A 190 11.55 -17.46 16.54
C VAL A 190 11.05 -16.49 17.60
N ALA A 191 11.75 -16.35 18.73
CA ALA A 191 11.38 -15.42 19.79
C ALA A 191 11.32 -13.98 19.27
N LEU A 192 12.35 -13.53 18.55
CA LEU A 192 12.38 -12.22 17.90
C LEU A 192 11.24 -12.07 16.89
N THR A 193 10.93 -13.12 16.14
CA THR A 193 9.84 -13.14 15.16
C THR A 193 8.48 -12.93 15.83
N VAL A 194 8.23 -13.61 16.94
CA VAL A 194 6.99 -13.49 17.73
C VAL A 194 6.90 -12.11 18.38
N VAL A 195 7.94 -11.66 19.09
CA VAL A 195 7.94 -10.34 19.76
C VAL A 195 7.68 -9.22 18.76
N THR A 196 8.43 -9.19 17.65
CA THR A 196 8.21 -8.18 16.61
C THR A 196 6.85 -8.32 15.95
N GLY A 197 6.34 -9.55 15.77
CA GLY A 197 5.00 -9.79 15.25
C GLY A 197 3.91 -9.19 16.14
N LEU A 198 4.00 -9.39 17.45
CA LEU A 198 3.07 -8.83 18.43
C LEU A 198 3.11 -7.29 18.45
N ASP A 199 4.29 -6.70 18.36
CA ASP A 199 4.44 -5.24 18.26
C ASP A 199 3.72 -4.67 17.03
N TYR A 200 3.83 -5.35 15.90
CA TYR A 200 3.13 -4.97 14.67
C TYR A 200 1.61 -5.09 14.81
N VAL A 201 1.11 -6.19 15.38
CA VAL A 201 -0.33 -6.38 15.62
C VAL A 201 -0.86 -5.29 16.55
N ARG A 202 -0.14 -4.93 17.62
CA ARG A 202 -0.52 -3.84 18.53
C ARG A 202 -0.63 -2.51 17.78
N GLN A 203 0.33 -2.20 16.92
CA GLN A 203 0.31 -0.98 16.10
C GLN A 203 -0.89 -0.97 15.14
N ALA A 204 -1.18 -2.10 14.49
CA ALA A 204 -2.31 -2.24 13.59
C ALA A 204 -3.66 -2.02 14.31
N VAL A 205 -3.83 -2.59 15.50
CA VAL A 205 -5.04 -2.41 16.31
C VAL A 205 -5.23 -0.95 16.74
N VAL A 206 -4.15 -0.28 17.15
CA VAL A 206 -4.19 1.15 17.51
C VAL A 206 -4.59 2.01 16.32
N LEU A 207 -4.04 1.73 15.13
CA LEU A 207 -4.36 2.47 13.91
C LEU A 207 -5.83 2.29 13.52
N ARG A 208 -6.36 1.06 13.58
CA ARG A 208 -7.78 0.77 13.31
C ARG A 208 -8.71 1.51 14.27
N ARG A 209 -8.35 1.58 15.56
CA ARG A 209 -9.15 2.33 16.57
C ARG A 209 -9.20 3.83 16.26
N LYS A 210 -8.08 4.42 15.83
CA LYS A 210 -8.02 5.84 15.44
C LYS A 210 -8.84 6.12 14.18
N GLY A 211 -8.81 5.23 13.19
CA GLY A 211 -9.64 5.35 11.98
C GLY A 211 -11.14 5.34 12.29
N LEU A 212 -11.60 4.37 13.08
CA LEU A 212 -13.01 4.30 13.51
C LEU A 212 -13.44 5.51 14.35
N ALA A 213 -12.53 6.11 15.12
CA ALA A 213 -12.82 7.32 15.88
C ALA A 213 -12.97 8.55 14.97
N ALA A 214 -12.13 8.67 13.94
CA ALA A 214 -12.21 9.75 12.95
C ALA A 214 -13.49 9.66 12.11
N GLU A 215 -13.89 8.47 11.65
CA GLU A 215 -15.15 8.26 10.93
C GLU A 215 -16.36 8.66 11.78
N ARG A 216 -16.36 8.32 13.08
CA ARG A 216 -17.42 8.72 14.01
C ARG A 216 -17.45 10.23 14.27
N ALA A 217 -16.29 10.89 14.31
CA ALA A 217 -16.21 12.34 14.44
C ALA A 217 -16.77 13.04 13.20
N ALA A 218 -16.35 12.62 12.01
CA ALA A 218 -16.85 13.14 10.74
C ALA A 218 -18.37 12.92 10.58
N ALA A 219 -18.90 11.76 10.99
CA ALA A 219 -20.33 11.49 10.97
C ALA A 219 -21.11 12.42 11.93
N ARG A 220 -20.55 12.72 13.11
CA ARG A 220 -21.17 13.66 14.06
C ARG A 220 -21.17 15.09 13.56
N GLU A 221 -20.07 15.53 12.95
CA GLU A 221 -19.97 16.85 12.31
C GLU A 221 -20.96 16.98 11.15
N GLY A 222 -21.10 15.93 10.32
CA GLY A 222 -22.10 15.91 9.25
C GLY A 222 -23.55 15.99 9.75
N ILE A 223 -23.87 15.30 10.85
CA ILE A 223 -25.20 15.38 11.49
C ILE A 223 -25.44 16.78 12.09
N ALA A 224 -24.43 17.35 12.76
CA ALA A 224 -24.53 18.70 13.32
C ALA A 224 -24.72 19.77 12.24
N ALA A 225 -23.97 19.68 11.13
CA ALA A 225 -24.11 20.59 9.99
C ALA A 225 -25.48 20.47 9.31
N ALA A 226 -26.04 19.26 9.20
CA ALA A 226 -27.37 19.05 8.65
C ALA A 226 -28.49 19.60 9.56
N ALA A 227 -28.31 19.56 10.89
CA ALA A 227 -29.24 20.13 11.84
C ALA A 227 -29.24 21.68 11.78
N ASP A 228 -28.06 22.29 11.67
CA ASP A 228 -27.89 23.74 11.58
C ASP A 228 -28.47 24.30 10.26
N ALA A 229 -28.34 23.56 9.16
CA ALA A 229 -28.93 23.91 7.87
C ALA A 229 -30.47 23.78 7.83
N GLY A 230 -31.06 22.95 8.70
CA GLY A 230 -32.50 22.78 8.82
C GLY A 230 -33.20 23.86 9.64
N ASP A 231 -32.48 24.53 10.55
CA ASP A 231 -33.01 25.63 11.37
C ASP A 231 -33.00 26.98 10.62
N ALA A 232 -32.19 27.10 9.55
CA ALA A 232 -32.20 28.23 8.62
C ALA A 232 -33.34 28.13 7.56
N GLY A 233 -34.57 27.83 8.00
CA GLY A 233 -35.79 27.93 7.18
C GLY A 233 -36.20 29.39 6.94
N PRO A 234 -36.90 29.70 5.83
CA PRO A 234 -36.96 31.06 5.29
C PRO A 234 -37.72 32.01 6.21
N ILE A 235 -37.06 33.09 6.63
CA ILE A 235 -37.69 34.30 7.16
C ILE A 235 -38.48 35.00 6.04
N ALA A 236 -39.62 34.41 5.67
CA ALA A 236 -40.61 35.04 4.81
C ALA A 236 -41.31 36.16 5.60
N GLY A 237 -41.04 37.39 5.19
CA GLY A 237 -41.72 38.58 5.70
C GLY A 237 -43.22 38.48 5.49
N MET A 238 -43.97 38.72 6.57
CA MET A 238 -45.42 38.89 6.52
C MET A 238 -45.72 40.39 6.65
N GLY A 239 -45.73 41.06 5.50
CA GLY A 239 -46.32 42.37 5.30
C GLY A 239 -47.79 42.23 4.86
N ALA A 240 -48.63 43.11 5.38
CA ALA A 240 -50.08 43.11 5.33
C ALA A 240 -50.73 43.28 3.95
N GLY A 241 -51.99 42.83 3.83
CA GLY A 241 -53.04 43.55 3.07
C GLY A 241 -53.93 42.74 2.14
N GLY A 242 -55.25 42.74 2.40
CA GLY A 242 -56.24 42.96 1.34
C GLY A 242 -57.16 41.81 0.87
N ALA A 243 -58.29 41.65 1.56
CA ALA A 243 -59.68 41.64 1.05
C ALA A 243 -60.16 40.72 -0.12
N ALA A 244 -61.16 39.89 0.24
CA ALA A 244 -62.54 39.78 -0.30
C ALA A 244 -62.89 39.01 -1.60
N GLY A 245 -64.01 38.26 -1.52
CA GLY A 245 -64.88 37.78 -2.61
C GLY A 245 -64.90 36.25 -2.77
N ASP A 246 -65.78 35.48 -2.12
CA ASP A 246 -67.23 35.21 -2.36
C ASP A 246 -67.54 34.06 -3.36
N ALA A 247 -68.49 33.20 -2.94
CA ALA A 247 -69.29 32.18 -3.65
C ALA A 247 -68.55 31.10 -4.47
N GLY A 248 -68.85 29.80 -4.46
CA GLY A 248 -70.03 28.99 -4.13
C GLY A 248 -69.86 27.61 -4.85
N PRO A 249 -70.68 26.58 -4.58
CA PRO A 249 -70.22 25.17 -4.52
C PRO A 249 -70.88 24.20 -5.53
N VAL A 250 -70.18 23.16 -6.05
CA VAL A 250 -70.78 21.95 -6.71
C VAL A 250 -69.71 20.81 -6.75
N VAL A 251 -69.80 19.71 -5.99
CA VAL A 251 -70.41 18.36 -6.23
C VAL A 251 -69.85 17.52 -7.41
N GLY A 252 -69.27 16.36 -7.04
CA GLY A 252 -69.29 15.05 -7.75
C GLY A 252 -68.37 14.86 -8.97
N THR A 253 -67.96 13.67 -9.41
CA THR A 253 -68.07 12.26 -8.98
C THR A 253 -67.34 11.44 -10.07
N SER A 254 -66.35 10.59 -9.72
CA SER A 254 -65.87 9.40 -10.48
C SER A 254 -65.38 9.60 -11.95
N ALA A 255 -64.65 8.76 -12.67
CA ALA A 255 -64.10 7.42 -12.56
C ALA A 255 -62.92 7.30 -13.58
N SER A 256 -61.94 6.42 -13.31
CA SER A 256 -61.57 5.27 -14.17
C SER A 256 -60.59 5.48 -15.34
N HIS A 257 -59.84 4.38 -15.60
CA HIS A 257 -58.86 4.06 -16.66
C HIS A 257 -57.45 4.66 -16.52
N ALA A 258 -56.35 3.93 -16.77
CA ALA A 258 -56.06 2.52 -16.99
C ALA A 258 -54.52 2.34 -17.09
N VAL A 259 -54.03 1.20 -16.58
CA VAL A 259 -53.02 0.27 -17.17
C VAL A 259 -51.70 0.83 -17.74
N GLY A 260 -50.59 0.25 -17.29
CA GLY A 260 -49.36 0.14 -18.10
C GLY A 260 -48.11 -0.24 -17.31
N GLU A 261 -47.68 -1.50 -17.47
CA GLU A 261 -46.42 -2.09 -16.96
C GLU A 261 -45.15 -1.37 -17.43
N GLY A 262 -44.04 -1.52 -16.68
CA GLY A 262 -42.72 -1.22 -17.24
C GLY A 262 -41.60 -1.01 -16.23
N VAL A 263 -40.91 -2.10 -15.89
CA VAL A 263 -39.44 -2.24 -15.71
C VAL A 263 -38.66 -0.97 -15.31
N VAL A 264 -38.14 -0.96 -14.08
CA VAL A 264 -37.19 0.06 -13.60
C VAL A 264 -35.79 -0.54 -13.56
N GLU A 265 -34.97 -0.19 -14.55
CA GLU A 265 -33.52 -0.05 -14.36
C GLU A 265 -33.19 1.45 -14.33
N PRO A 266 -32.34 1.93 -13.40
CA PRO A 266 -31.64 3.18 -13.59
C PRO A 266 -30.19 2.91 -14.00
N VAL A 267 -29.93 3.23 -15.26
CA VAL A 267 -28.62 3.50 -15.85
C VAL A 267 -27.94 4.66 -15.12
N ALA A 268 -26.62 4.49 -14.94
CA ALA A 268 -25.68 5.49 -14.49
C ALA A 268 -25.64 6.71 -15.42
N GLY A 269 -25.51 7.91 -14.83
CA GLY A 269 -24.95 9.02 -15.58
C GLY A 269 -25.19 10.40 -14.98
N ALA A 270 -24.08 10.99 -14.58
CA ALA A 270 -23.61 12.26 -15.12
C ALA A 270 -23.66 13.49 -14.19
N ARG A 271 -22.43 14.04 -14.04
CA ARG A 271 -22.08 15.46 -13.97
C ARG A 271 -22.44 16.15 -12.64
N GLY A 272 -21.52 16.80 -11.93
CA GLY A 272 -20.38 17.57 -12.41
C GLY A 272 -20.69 19.05 -12.27
N ALA A 273 -19.73 19.79 -11.68
CA ALA A 273 -19.49 21.23 -11.75
C ALA A 273 -19.67 22.06 -10.45
N ALA A 274 -18.76 23.03 -10.36
CA ALA A 274 -18.65 24.21 -9.48
C ALA A 274 -18.19 23.92 -8.04
N GLU A 275 -17.00 24.28 -7.57
CA GLU A 275 -16.16 25.48 -7.78
C GLU A 275 -16.89 26.79 -7.48
N ALA A 276 -16.73 27.27 -6.23
CA ALA A 276 -16.69 28.69 -5.87
C ALA A 276 -16.15 28.88 -4.43
N ASP A 277 -15.09 29.69 -4.33
CA ASP A 277 -14.86 30.71 -3.29
C ASP A 277 -14.38 30.28 -1.88
N ARG A 278 -13.04 30.18 -1.70
CA ARG A 278 -12.19 31.05 -0.84
C ARG A 278 -10.80 30.46 -0.58
#